data_AF-A0A6A4VWZ7-F1
#
_entry.id   AF-A0A6A4VWZ7-F1
#
_cell.length_a   1.000
_cell.length_b   1.000
_cell.length_c   1.000
_cell.angle_alpha   90.00
_cell.angle_beta   90.00
_cell.angle_gamma   90.00
#
_symmetry.space_group_name_H-M   'P 1'
#
loop_
_entity.id
_entity.type
_entity.pdbx_description
1 polymer ?
#
loop_
_entity_poly.entity_id
_entity_poly.type
_entity_poly.pdbx_seq_one_letter_code
_entity_poly.pdbx_strand_id
1 'polypeptide(L)'
;MGGGGAMQWLRRWAYNASGFNKLGLWHDDCLYEDDEVKEAVRRLPERLQDDRTFRITRAMQLSLSHQILPREQWTTFDEDIRYLKPYLEEVRKENREKAEWSKK
;
A
#
# COMPACT_ATOMS: atom_id res chain seq x y z
N MET A 1 10.19 15.43 25.64
CA MET A 1 9.33 15.46 24.43
C MET A 1 10.16 16.06 23.30
N GLY A 2 10.54 15.30 22.27
CA GLY A 2 11.44 15.81 21.21
C GLY A 2 11.81 14.86 20.07
N GLY A 3 11.57 13.55 20.19
CA GLY A 3 11.95 12.57 19.15
C GLY A 3 10.97 12.42 17.97
N GLY A 4 9.73 12.91 18.09
CA GLY A 4 8.69 12.68 17.08
C GLY A 4 8.91 13.41 15.75
N GLY A 5 9.46 14.64 15.80
CA GLY A 5 9.66 15.46 14.59
C GLY A 5 10.71 14.88 13.64
N ALA A 6 11.84 14.42 14.17
CA ALA A 6 12.90 13.80 13.38
C ALA A 6 12.44 12.50 12.72
N MET A 7 11.68 11.66 13.46
CA MET A 7 11.15 10.41 12.92
C MET A 7 10.12 10.67 11.81
N GLN A 8 9.23 11.66 11.97
CA GLN A 8 8.25 12.01 10.95
C GLN A 8 8.88 12.59 9.69
N TRP A 9 9.88 13.46 9.85
CA TRP A 9 10.68 13.96 8.73
C TRP A 9 11.33 12.82 7.96
N LEU A 10 11.98 11.88 8.66
CA LEU A 10 12.65 10.74 8.04
C LEU A 10 11.66 9.86 7.27
N ARG A 11 10.46 9.62 7.82
CA ARG A 11 9.39 8.86 7.14
C ARG A 11 8.92 9.56 5.86
N ARG A 12 8.72 10.88 5.90
CA ARG A 12 8.31 11.67 4.73
C ARG A 12 9.41 11.71 3.66
N TRP A 13 10.67 11.82 4.08
CA TRP A 13 11.81 11.73 3.17
C TRP A 13 11.86 10.36 2.50
N ALA A 14 11.78 9.27 3.29
CA ALA A 14 11.81 7.91 2.78
C ALA A 14 10.67 7.63 1.80
N TYR A 15 9.45 8.10 2.09
CA TYR A 15 8.29 7.99 1.20
C TYR A 15 8.56 8.59 -0.20
N ASN A 16 9.08 9.83 -0.23
CA ASN A 16 9.39 10.50 -1.50
C ASN A 16 10.58 9.85 -2.22
N ALA A 17 11.54 9.29 -1.47
CA ALA A 17 12.68 8.57 -2.02
C ALA A 17 12.27 7.23 -2.66
N SER A 18 11.22 6.57 -2.16
CA SER A 18 10.70 5.31 -2.72
C SER A 18 10.16 5.45 -4.15
N GLY A 19 9.71 6.64 -4.56
CA GLY A 19 9.38 6.97 -5.95
C GLY A 19 8.08 6.39 -6.52
N PHE A 20 7.39 5.49 -5.80
CA PHE A 20 6.10 4.93 -6.25
C PHE A 20 5.02 6.01 -6.40
N ASN A 21 5.11 7.08 -5.62
CA ASN A 21 4.21 8.23 -5.72
C ASN A 21 4.29 8.94 -7.08
N LYS A 22 5.45 8.88 -7.76
CA LYS A 22 5.63 9.44 -9.12
C LYS A 22 4.86 8.66 -10.19
N LEU A 23 4.50 7.42 -9.90
CA LEU A 23 3.64 6.58 -10.73
C LEU A 23 2.16 6.64 -10.30
N GLY A 24 1.87 7.41 -9.25
CA GLY A 24 0.54 7.54 -8.67
C GLY A 24 0.06 6.27 -7.97
N LEU A 25 0.97 5.45 -7.48
CA LEU A 25 0.66 4.33 -6.59
C LEU A 25 0.48 4.85 -5.16
N TRP A 26 -0.29 4.10 -4.37
CA TRP A 26 -0.32 4.23 -2.91
C TRP A 26 0.55 3.15 -2.29
N HIS A 27 0.93 3.33 -1.03
CA HIS A 27 1.82 2.40 -0.35
C HIS A 27 1.31 0.95 -0.41
N ASP A 28 0.02 0.73 -0.15
CA ASP A 28 -0.56 -0.62 -0.10
C ASP A 28 -0.59 -1.30 -1.48
N ASP A 29 -0.46 -0.54 -2.58
CA ASP A 29 -0.32 -1.09 -3.93
C ASP A 29 1.08 -1.71 -4.16
N CYS A 30 2.08 -1.32 -3.35
CA CYS A 30 3.46 -1.79 -3.46
C CYS A 30 3.79 -3.01 -2.57
N LEU A 31 2.81 -3.55 -1.86
CA LEU A 31 3.01 -4.74 -1.04
C LEU A 31 3.24 -5.98 -1.91
N TYR A 32 4.12 -6.87 -1.47
CA TYR A 32 4.30 -8.17 -2.11
C TYR A 32 3.03 -9.02 -1.90
N GLU A 33 2.45 -9.52 -2.99
CA GLU A 33 1.22 -10.32 -2.96
C GLU A 33 1.50 -11.77 -2.51
N ASP A 34 1.75 -11.96 -1.22
CA ASP A 34 1.67 -13.25 -0.56
C ASP A 34 0.21 -13.71 -0.36
N ASP A 35 0.01 -14.89 0.21
CA ASP A 35 -1.34 -15.46 0.40
C ASP A 35 -2.21 -14.62 1.35
N GLU A 36 -1.61 -13.93 2.33
CA GLU A 36 -2.35 -13.05 3.25
C GLU A 36 -2.80 -11.78 2.55
N VAL A 37 -1.92 -11.17 1.74
CA VAL A 37 -2.21 -9.99 0.93
C VAL A 37 -3.25 -10.30 -0.13
N LYS A 38 -3.17 -11.45 -0.81
CA LYS A 38 -4.18 -11.89 -1.79
C LYS A 38 -5.56 -12.04 -1.14
N GLU A 39 -5.64 -12.66 0.03
CA GLU A 39 -6.89 -12.80 0.76
C GLU A 39 -7.42 -11.45 1.25
N ALA A 40 -6.55 -10.55 1.71
CA ALA A 40 -6.93 -9.20 2.10
C ALA A 40 -7.49 -8.40 0.90
N VAL A 41 -6.86 -8.50 -0.28
CA VAL A 41 -7.34 -7.86 -1.52
C VAL A 41 -8.70 -8.43 -1.93
N ARG A 42 -8.88 -9.75 -1.84
CA ARG A 42 -10.16 -10.42 -2.16
C ARG A 42 -11.32 -9.93 -1.29
N ARG A 43 -11.05 -9.53 -0.04
CA ARG A 43 -12.06 -9.02 0.92
C ARG A 43 -12.42 -7.56 0.72
N LEU A 44 -11.67 -6.81 -0.09
CA LEU A 44 -11.96 -5.40 -0.31
C LEU A 44 -13.34 -5.19 -0.98
N PRO A 45 -14.02 -4.07 -0.69
CA PRO A 45 -15.16 -3.62 -1.49
C PRO A 45 -14.77 -3.49 -2.97
N GLU A 46 -15.69 -3.84 -3.87
CA GLU A 46 -15.48 -3.83 -5.34
C GLU A 46 -14.87 -2.51 -5.84
N ARG A 47 -15.43 -1.37 -5.42
CA ARG A 47 -14.90 -0.04 -5.78
C ARG A 47 -13.42 0.15 -5.42
N LEU A 48 -12.99 -0.33 -4.25
CA LEU A 48 -11.58 -0.20 -3.85
C LEU A 48 -10.67 -1.15 -4.64
N GLN A 49 -11.18 -2.32 -5.05
CA GLN A 49 -10.46 -3.24 -5.95
C GLN A 49 -10.29 -2.62 -7.34
N ASP A 50 -11.33 -1.99 -7.87
CA ASP A 50 -11.27 -1.29 -9.16
C ASP A 50 -10.29 -0.11 -9.13
N ASP A 51 -10.38 0.73 -8.09
CA ASP A 51 -9.48 1.86 -7.89
C ASP A 51 -8.01 1.39 -7.77
N ARG A 52 -7.76 0.28 -7.05
CA ARG A 52 -6.43 -0.35 -6.97
C ARG A 52 -5.96 -0.82 -8.34
N THR A 53 -6.81 -1.54 -9.06
CA THR A 53 -6.50 -2.08 -10.39
C THR A 53 -6.15 -0.95 -11.35
N PHE A 54 -6.93 0.13 -11.36
CA PHE A 54 -6.66 1.31 -12.17
C PHE A 54 -5.29 1.94 -11.86
N ARG A 55 -4.96 2.14 -10.58
CA ARG A 55 -3.64 2.70 -10.19
C ARG A 55 -2.49 1.81 -10.64
N ILE A 56 -2.60 0.49 -10.46
CA ILE A 56 -1.57 -0.48 -10.88
C ILE A 56 -1.42 -0.49 -12.40
N THR A 57 -2.52 -0.57 -13.15
CA THR A 57 -2.48 -0.55 -14.62
C THR A 57 -1.85 0.74 -15.15
N ARG A 58 -2.21 1.90 -14.59
CA ARG A 58 -1.59 3.19 -14.94
C ARG A 58 -0.09 3.18 -14.65
N ALA A 59 0.31 2.71 -13.48
CA ALA A 59 1.72 2.63 -13.09
C ALA A 59 2.52 1.71 -14.01
N MET A 60 1.94 0.57 -14.42
CA MET A 60 2.53 -0.33 -15.41
C MET A 60 2.71 0.36 -16.76
N GLN A 61 1.70 1.08 -17.25
CA GLN A 61 1.80 1.86 -18.50
C GLN A 61 2.93 2.88 -18.46
N LEU A 62 3.03 3.65 -17.37
CA LEU A 62 4.10 4.63 -17.18
C LEU A 62 5.47 3.98 -17.09
N SER A 63 5.57 2.84 -16.40
CA SER A 63 6.81 2.07 -16.31
C SER A 63 7.25 1.54 -17.68
N LEU A 64 6.30 1.07 -18.50
CA LEU A 64 6.58 0.57 -19.85
C LEU A 64 7.08 1.69 -20.78
N SER A 65 6.55 2.91 -20.65
CA SER A 65 6.97 4.06 -21.45
C SER A 65 8.18 4.81 -20.87
N HIS A 66 8.72 4.37 -19.72
CA HIS A 66 9.74 5.08 -18.95
C HIS A 66 9.34 6.54 -18.63
N GLN A 67 8.05 6.78 -18.41
CA GLN A 67 7.50 8.08 -18.05
C GLN A 67 7.07 8.11 -16.59
N ILE A 68 6.88 9.32 -16.06
CA ILE A 68 6.32 9.57 -14.74
C ILE A 68 5.13 10.53 -14.86
N LEU A 69 4.27 10.54 -13.86
CA LEU A 69 3.18 11.52 -13.79
C LEU A 69 3.73 12.95 -13.68
N PRO A 70 2.96 13.96 -14.14
CA PRO A 70 3.18 15.35 -13.74
C PRO A 70 3.25 15.50 -12.23
N ARG A 71 4.07 16.43 -11.73
CA ARG A 71 4.37 16.55 -10.29
C ARG A 71 3.14 16.86 -9.45
N GLU A 72 2.17 17.56 -10.02
CA GLU A 72 0.90 17.94 -9.41
C GLU A 72 -0.02 16.74 -9.15
N GLN A 73 0.24 15.61 -9.83
CA GLN A 73 -0.53 14.36 -9.70
C GLN A 73 0.16 13.31 -8.81
N TRP A 74 1.31 13.63 -8.22
CA TRP A 74 2.01 12.70 -7.34
C TRP A 74 1.25 12.57 -6.02
N THR A 75 1.01 11.33 -5.59
CA THR A 75 0.42 11.06 -4.27
C THR A 75 1.30 11.71 -3.19
N THR A 76 0.69 12.53 -2.34
CA THR A 76 1.41 13.09 -1.20
C THR A 76 1.40 12.12 -0.01
N PHE A 77 2.37 12.27 0.88
CA PHE A 77 2.46 11.44 2.10
C PHE A 77 1.20 11.51 2.98
N ASP A 78 0.49 12.65 2.96
CA ASP A 78 -0.70 12.88 3.78
C ASP A 78 -1.98 12.35 3.12
N GLU A 79 -2.00 12.21 1.79
CA GLU A 79 -3.12 11.66 1.01
C GLU A 79 -3.08 10.13 0.87
N ASP A 80 -1.94 9.49 1.15
CA ASP A 80 -1.77 8.04 1.01
C ASP A 80 -2.53 7.28 2.10
N ILE A 81 -3.69 6.74 1.72
CA ILE A 81 -4.56 5.99 2.62
C ILE A 81 -4.15 4.50 2.64
N ARG A 82 -3.95 3.97 3.85
CA ARG A 82 -3.67 2.54 4.08
C ARG A 82 -4.94 1.69 4.02
N TYR A 83 -5.52 1.59 2.83
CA TYR A 83 -6.81 0.95 2.60
C TYR A 83 -6.80 -0.57 2.83
N LEU A 84 -5.66 -1.25 2.63
CA LEU A 84 -5.55 -2.70 2.74
C LEU A 84 -5.23 -3.14 4.18
N LYS A 85 -4.57 -2.26 4.94
CA LYS A 85 -4.12 -2.53 6.32
C LYS A 85 -5.19 -3.18 7.23
N PRO A 86 -6.44 -2.68 7.35
CA PRO A 86 -7.42 -3.30 8.24
C PRO A 86 -7.75 -4.75 7.85
N TYR A 87 -7.94 -5.02 6.56
CA TYR A 87 -8.22 -6.38 6.05
C TYR A 87 -7.02 -7.32 6.26
N LEU A 88 -5.80 -6.81 6.05
CA LEU A 88 -4.59 -7.60 6.25
C LEU A 88 -4.36 -7.95 7.73
N GLU A 89 -4.67 -7.03 8.65
CA GLU A 89 -4.60 -7.29 10.09
C GLU A 89 -5.61 -8.35 10.54
N GLU A 90 -6.82 -8.33 9.99
CA GLU A 90 -7.84 -9.36 10.22
C GLU A 90 -7.40 -10.74 9.72
N VAL A 91 -6.95 -10.84 8.47
CA VAL A 91 -6.46 -12.11 7.88
C VAL A 91 -5.31 -12.68 8.71
N ARG A 92 -4.34 -11.85 9.07
CA ARG A 92 -3.21 -12.25 9.93
C ARG A 92 -3.66 -12.70 11.31
N LYS A 93 -4.67 -12.06 11.88
CA LYS A 93 -5.23 -12.45 13.18
C LYS A 93 -5.89 -13.82 13.10
N GLU A 94 -6.75 -14.04 12.11
CA GLU A 94 -7.39 -15.34 11.88
C GLU A 94 -6.37 -16.46 11.63
N ASN A 95 -5.32 -16.19 10.85
CA ASN A 95 -4.26 -17.17 10.58
C ASN A 95 -3.48 -17.54 11.84
N ARG A 96 -3.18 -16.55 12.71
CA ARG A 96 -2.56 -16.81 14.01
C ARG A 96 -3.46 -17.65 14.92
N GLU A 97 -4.74 -17.32 15.01
CA GLU A 97 -5.72 -18.07 15.82
C GLU A 97 -5.84 -19.52 15.34
N LYS A 98 -5.91 -19.75 14.02
CA LYS A 98 -5.91 -21.11 13.43
C LYS A 98 -4.63 -21.87 13.78
N ALA A 99 -3.47 -21.22 13.65
CA ALA A 99 -2.19 -21.83 13.96
C ALA A 99 -2.03 -22.17 15.45
N GLU A 100 -2.58 -21.35 16.35
CA GLU A 100 -2.62 -21.63 17.79
C GLU A 100 -3.58 -22.78 18.11
N TRP A 101 -4.74 -22.83 17.47
CA TRP A 101 -5.69 -23.93 17.62
C TRP A 101 -5.11 -25.26 17.15
N SER A 102 -4.44 -25.30 16.00
CA SER A 102 -3.83 -26.53 15.45
C SER A 102 -2.63 -27.04 16.26
N LYS A 103 -2.03 -26.21 17.13
CA LYS A 103 -0.94 -26.63 18.03
C LYS A 103 -1.45 -27.26 19.33
N LYS A 104 -2.74 -27.13 19.62
CA LYS A 104 -3.40 -27.68 20.80
C LYS A 104 -3.93 -29.08 20.50
#